data_AF-A0A5B9DCY6-F1
#
_entry.id   AF-A0A5B9DCY6-F1
#
_cell.length_a   1.000
_cell.length_b   1.000
_cell.length_c   1.000
_cell.angle_alpha   90.00
_cell.angle_beta   90.00
_cell.angle_gamma   90.00
#
_symmetry.space_group_name_H-M   'P 1'
#
loop_
_entity.id
_entity.type
_entity.pdbx_description
1 polymer ?
#
loop_
_entity_poly.entity_id
_entity_poly.type
_entity_poly.pdbx_seq_one_letter_code
_entity_poly.pdbx_strand_id
1 'polypeptide(L)'
;MRKSNIILSLIFFYSIFIIAIPLIFPGTVIDLSENILSLMVSIVIYLVLFLLGVYYRLEEKNLSTKELSFIAIYSTFAAVARIPFYSLPGIQPCSYLILVVGYVFGPLIGCMIGANVAIISNLILGQGAWTVYQIIAWGFIGVVGGLLNRSQNKTPNKWVLSIIGFVLGFIFGWIMDLWTWMTSTPSLSFNSFLIVGLKSLPFDLAHAIGNFLFLYFFGIKSINILQRHRQRFMIVYENDIIGKEKDIKRKKTELPY
;
A
#
# COMPACT_ATOMS: atom_id res chain seq x y z
N MET A 1 12.57 -4.09 -21.62
CA MET A 1 12.50 -3.90 -20.16
C MET A 1 11.06 -3.56 -19.78
N ARG A 2 10.56 -4.06 -18.64
CA ARG A 2 9.26 -3.66 -18.10
C ARG A 2 9.30 -2.17 -17.74
N LYS A 3 8.28 -1.38 -18.12
CA LYS A 3 8.13 0.04 -17.80
C LYS A 3 8.20 0.29 -16.28
N SER A 4 7.63 -0.62 -15.49
CA SER A 4 7.71 -0.56 -14.02
C SER A 4 9.15 -0.63 -13.49
N ASN A 5 10.02 -1.40 -14.15
CA ASN A 5 11.43 -1.48 -13.79
C ASN A 5 12.18 -0.17 -14.13
N ILE A 6 11.76 0.54 -15.18
CA ILE A 6 12.34 1.86 -15.52
C ILE A 6 12.04 2.85 -14.40
N ILE A 7 10.79 2.89 -13.91
CA ILE A 7 10.43 3.77 -12.80
C ILE A 7 11.18 3.41 -11.52
N LEU A 8 11.31 2.13 -11.20
CA LEU A 8 12.11 1.68 -10.05
C LEU A 8 13.57 2.14 -10.16
N SER A 9 14.17 2.03 -11.35
CA SER A 9 15.51 2.56 -11.62
C SER A 9 15.56 4.08 -11.44
N LEU A 10 14.57 4.83 -11.94
CA LEU A 10 14.50 6.28 -11.76
C LEU A 10 14.42 6.68 -10.28
N ILE A 11 13.61 6.00 -9.48
CA ILE A 11 13.53 6.21 -8.02
C ILE A 11 14.90 5.96 -7.38
N PHE A 12 15.56 4.86 -7.77
CA PHE A 12 16.88 4.52 -7.24
C PHE A 12 17.94 5.57 -7.59
N PHE A 13 18.05 5.95 -8.86
CA PHE A 13 19.02 6.96 -9.32
C PHE A 13 18.73 8.35 -8.75
N TYR A 14 17.46 8.74 -8.66
CA TYR A 14 17.08 10.01 -8.04
C TYR A 14 17.44 10.05 -6.55
N SER A 15 17.32 8.92 -5.85
CA SER A 15 17.73 8.81 -4.44
C SER A 15 19.24 8.95 -4.27
N ILE A 16 20.03 8.34 -5.17
CA ILE A 16 21.49 8.54 -5.19
C ILE A 16 21.82 10.00 -5.47
N PHE A 17 21.14 10.62 -6.43
CA PHE A 17 21.38 12.00 -6.84
C PHE A 17 21.12 13.01 -5.71
N ILE A 18 19.99 12.87 -5.01
CA ILE A 18 19.63 13.70 -3.84
C ILE A 18 20.64 13.58 -2.71
N ILE A 19 21.27 12.43 -2.52
CA ILE A 19 22.24 12.22 -1.44
C ILE A 19 23.64 12.66 -1.87
N ALA A 20 24.07 12.32 -3.09
CA ALA A 20 25.43 12.52 -3.55
C ALA A 20 25.75 13.98 -3.86
N ILE A 21 24.82 14.75 -4.44
CA ILE A 21 25.09 16.13 -4.83
C ILE A 21 25.24 17.06 -3.61
N PRO A 22 24.35 17.06 -2.61
CA PRO A 22 24.54 17.86 -1.40
C PRO A 22 25.78 17.46 -0.59
N LEU A 23 26.21 16.19 -0.67
CA LEU A 23 27.43 15.72 0.00
C LEU A 23 28.70 16.33 -0.61
N ILE A 24 28.72 16.57 -1.92
CA ILE A 24 29.86 17.17 -2.65
C ILE A 24 29.74 18.70 -2.68
N PHE A 25 28.51 19.21 -2.81
CA PHE A 25 28.17 20.63 -2.91
C PHE A 25 27.07 20.98 -1.90
N PRO A 26 27.43 21.26 -0.64
CA PRO A 26 26.46 21.63 0.39
C PRO A 26 25.80 22.98 0.07
N GLY A 27 24.54 23.16 0.48
CA GLY A 27 23.79 24.41 0.26
C GLY A 27 23.21 24.57 -1.16
N THR A 28 23.21 23.51 -1.96
CA THR A 28 22.52 23.51 -3.27
C THR A 28 21.00 23.55 -3.10
N VAL A 29 20.28 23.92 -4.17
CA VAL A 29 18.80 23.95 -4.17
C VAL A 29 18.20 22.55 -3.93
N ILE A 30 18.98 21.47 -4.11
CA ILE A 30 18.58 20.07 -3.90
C ILE A 30 18.91 19.60 -2.48
N ASP A 31 19.61 20.42 -1.68
CA ASP A 31 19.94 20.10 -0.31
C ASP A 31 18.68 20.09 0.56
N LEU A 32 18.28 18.88 0.94
CA LEU A 32 17.09 18.63 1.75
C LEU A 32 17.20 19.22 3.16
N SER A 33 18.43 19.45 3.64
CA SER A 33 18.66 19.93 5.02
C SER A 33 18.53 21.45 5.15
N GLU A 34 18.84 22.18 4.08
CA GLU A 34 18.89 23.64 4.08
C GLU A 34 17.62 24.29 3.53
N ASN A 35 16.83 23.57 2.72
CA ASN A 35 15.70 24.17 1.99
C ASN A 35 14.42 23.33 2.08
N ILE A 36 13.42 23.84 2.83
CA ILE A 36 12.06 23.26 2.93
C ILE A 36 11.41 23.07 1.57
N LEU A 37 11.61 24.02 0.64
CA LEU A 37 11.05 23.91 -0.71
C LEU A 37 11.66 22.69 -1.45
N SER A 38 12.96 22.44 -1.25
CA SER A 38 13.64 21.26 -1.80
C SER A 38 13.04 19.97 -1.29
N LEU A 39 12.84 19.88 0.03
CA LEU A 39 12.19 18.73 0.67
C LEU A 39 10.78 18.48 0.12
N MET A 40 9.97 19.53 -0.01
CA MET A 40 8.63 19.44 -0.57
C MET A 40 8.64 18.98 -2.04
N VAL A 41 9.51 19.55 -2.88
CA VAL A 41 9.64 19.18 -4.29
C VAL A 41 10.09 17.73 -4.46
N SER A 42 11.09 17.28 -3.69
CA SER A 42 11.55 15.90 -3.72
C SER A 42 10.47 14.90 -3.33
N ILE A 43 9.67 15.20 -2.30
CA ILE A 43 8.54 14.35 -1.90
C ILE A 43 7.49 14.27 -3.02
N VAL A 44 7.17 15.38 -3.68
CA VAL A 44 6.26 15.39 -4.83
C VAL A 44 6.81 14.53 -5.97
N ILE A 45 8.10 14.62 -6.28
CA ILE A 45 8.74 13.79 -7.31
C ILE A 45 8.64 12.31 -6.95
N TYR A 46 8.98 11.92 -5.71
CA TYR A 46 8.84 10.53 -5.26
C TYR A 46 7.41 10.04 -5.31
N LEU A 47 6.43 10.87 -4.95
CA LEU A 47 5.02 10.53 -5.04
C LEU A 47 4.62 10.26 -6.50
N VAL A 48 4.96 11.16 -7.41
CA VAL A 48 4.65 11.01 -8.84
C VAL A 48 5.31 9.75 -9.40
N LEU A 49 6.59 9.52 -9.10
CA LEU A 49 7.28 8.30 -9.52
C LEU A 49 6.64 7.06 -8.91
N PHE A 50 6.24 7.07 -7.64
CA PHE A 50 5.54 5.94 -7.03
C PHE A 50 4.21 5.64 -7.73
N LEU A 51 3.39 6.68 -7.97
CA LEU A 51 2.11 6.54 -8.67
C LEU A 51 2.29 6.03 -10.11
N LEU A 52 3.28 6.55 -10.85
CA LEU A 52 3.64 6.06 -12.18
C LEU A 52 4.14 4.61 -12.15
N GLY A 53 4.95 4.26 -11.15
CA GLY A 53 5.47 2.91 -10.97
C GLY A 53 4.36 1.90 -10.71
N VAL A 54 3.40 2.27 -9.85
CA VAL A 54 2.18 1.49 -9.63
C VAL A 54 1.40 1.40 -10.94
N TYR A 55 1.11 2.53 -11.62
CA TYR A 55 0.37 2.55 -12.89
C TYR A 55 0.98 1.63 -13.96
N TYR A 56 2.28 1.74 -14.23
CA TYR A 56 2.93 0.87 -15.22
C TYR A 56 2.96 -0.58 -14.77
N ARG A 57 3.04 -0.86 -13.47
CA ARG A 57 2.92 -2.23 -12.96
C ARG A 57 1.51 -2.79 -13.15
N LEU A 58 0.48 -1.93 -13.16
CA LEU A 58 -0.89 -2.29 -13.51
C LEU A 58 -1.03 -2.60 -14.99
N GLU A 59 -0.50 -1.73 -15.86
CA GLU A 59 -0.53 -1.94 -17.31
C GLU A 59 0.16 -3.27 -17.69
N GLU A 60 1.25 -3.61 -16.99
CA GLU A 60 1.98 -4.86 -17.19
C GLU A 60 1.27 -6.10 -16.62
N LYS A 61 0.35 -5.91 -15.67
CA LYS A 61 -0.43 -7.01 -15.12
C LYS A 61 -1.72 -7.11 -15.92
N ASN A 62 -1.90 -8.24 -16.62
CA ASN A 62 -3.16 -8.58 -17.27
C ASN A 62 -4.24 -8.90 -16.23
N LEU A 63 -4.76 -7.87 -15.55
CA LEU A 63 -5.86 -7.98 -14.60
C LEU A 63 -7.14 -8.36 -15.34
N SER A 64 -7.81 -9.41 -14.89
CA SER A 64 -9.15 -9.73 -15.38
C SER A 64 -10.16 -8.65 -14.99
N THR A 65 -11.24 -8.54 -15.75
CA THR A 65 -12.43 -7.75 -15.37
C THR A 65 -12.95 -8.15 -13.99
N LYS A 66 -12.84 -9.44 -13.62
CA LYS A 66 -13.21 -9.94 -12.28
C LYS A 66 -12.30 -9.39 -11.19
N GLU A 67 -10.98 -9.37 -11.39
CA GLU A 67 -10.03 -8.75 -10.46
C GLU A 67 -10.28 -7.25 -10.31
N LEU A 68 -10.48 -6.52 -11.41
CA LEU A 68 -10.79 -5.09 -11.38
C LEU A 68 -12.09 -4.81 -10.62
N SER A 69 -13.14 -5.59 -10.88
CA SER A 69 -14.41 -5.48 -10.17
C SER A 69 -14.24 -5.76 -8.68
N PHE A 70 -13.46 -6.78 -8.31
CA PHE A 70 -13.16 -7.09 -6.91
C PHE A 70 -12.41 -5.94 -6.23
N ILE A 71 -11.38 -5.38 -6.89
CA ILE A 71 -10.63 -4.24 -6.36
C ILE A 71 -11.58 -3.07 -6.10
N ALA A 72 -12.47 -2.74 -7.04
CA ALA A 72 -13.43 -1.66 -6.87
C ALA A 72 -14.38 -1.91 -5.69
N ILE A 73 -15.06 -3.06 -5.67
CA ILE A 73 -16.04 -3.41 -4.63
C ILE A 73 -15.40 -3.46 -3.25
N TYR A 74 -14.24 -4.14 -3.12
CA TYR A 74 -13.57 -4.27 -1.84
C TYR A 74 -13.00 -2.95 -1.34
N SER A 75 -12.47 -2.10 -2.23
CA SER A 75 -12.01 -0.76 -1.86
C SER A 75 -13.15 0.09 -1.33
N THR A 76 -14.31 0.08 -2.01
CA THR A 76 -15.50 0.78 -1.54
C THR A 76 -15.99 0.25 -0.20
N PHE A 77 -16.05 -1.08 -0.03
CA PHE A 77 -16.41 -1.70 1.24
C PHE A 77 -15.48 -1.25 2.39
N ALA A 78 -14.17 -1.32 2.19
CA ALA A 78 -13.20 -0.94 3.21
C ALA A 78 -13.20 0.58 3.48
N ALA A 79 -13.49 1.41 2.48
CA ALA A 79 -13.67 2.85 2.64
C ALA A 79 -14.94 3.18 3.44
N VAL A 80 -16.07 2.54 3.12
CA VAL A 80 -17.34 2.71 3.85
C VAL A 80 -17.23 2.22 5.29
N ALA A 81 -16.50 1.11 5.52
CA ALA A 81 -16.24 0.59 6.85
C ALA A 81 -15.51 1.58 7.77
N ARG A 82 -14.87 2.61 7.22
CA ARG A 82 -14.24 3.71 7.96
C ARG A 82 -15.26 4.68 8.56
N ILE A 83 -16.38 4.92 7.89
CA ILE A 83 -17.32 6.01 8.19
C ILE A 83 -17.90 5.89 9.62
N PRO A 84 -18.37 4.72 10.09
CA PRO A 84 -18.90 4.60 11.45
C PRO A 84 -17.85 4.91 12.54
N PHE A 85 -16.58 4.81 12.20
CA PHE A 85 -15.45 5.02 13.11
C PHE A 85 -14.94 6.45 13.11
N TYR A 86 -15.53 7.35 12.32
CA TYR A 86 -15.12 8.76 12.29
C TYR A 86 -15.11 9.42 13.69
N SER A 87 -16.02 9.00 14.56
CA SER A 87 -16.12 9.50 15.95
C SER A 87 -15.11 8.86 16.92
N LEU A 88 -14.33 7.87 16.49
CA LEU A 88 -13.33 7.16 17.29
C LEU A 88 -11.92 7.47 16.75
N PRO A 89 -11.25 8.51 17.26
CA PRO A 89 -9.94 8.90 16.78
C PRO A 89 -8.94 7.74 16.85
N GLY A 90 -8.26 7.49 15.73
CA GLY A 90 -7.26 6.43 15.62
C GLY A 90 -7.82 5.02 15.48
N ILE A 91 -9.10 4.72 15.73
CA ILE A 91 -9.59 3.33 15.63
C ILE A 91 -10.38 3.18 14.34
N GLN A 92 -9.86 2.46 13.34
CA GLN A 92 -10.59 2.22 12.08
C GLN A 92 -10.19 0.89 11.44
N PRO A 93 -11.13 0.17 10.79
CA PRO A 93 -10.86 -1.17 10.27
C PRO A 93 -10.05 -1.20 8.97
N CYS A 94 -9.75 -0.04 8.37
CA CYS A 94 -9.13 0.04 7.03
C CYS A 94 -7.80 -0.73 6.94
N SER A 95 -6.85 -0.45 7.84
CA SER A 95 -5.52 -1.08 7.81
C SER A 95 -5.62 -2.61 7.93
N TYR A 96 -6.50 -3.11 8.81
CA TYR A 96 -6.81 -4.52 8.92
C TYR A 96 -7.35 -5.12 7.61
N LEU A 97 -8.37 -4.49 7.01
CA LEU A 97 -9.00 -4.96 5.78
C LEU A 97 -8.01 -4.98 4.60
N ILE A 98 -7.13 -3.97 4.53
CA ILE A 98 -6.10 -3.85 3.51
C ILE A 98 -4.98 -4.88 3.71
N LEU A 99 -4.55 -5.12 4.96
CA LEU A 99 -3.54 -6.14 5.26
C LEU A 99 -4.03 -7.53 4.84
N VAL A 100 -5.27 -7.87 5.18
CA VAL A 100 -5.87 -9.17 4.88
C VAL A 100 -6.07 -9.38 3.38
N VAL A 101 -6.52 -8.35 2.64
CA VAL A 101 -6.68 -8.49 1.19
C VAL A 101 -5.32 -8.59 0.49
N GLY A 102 -4.32 -7.84 0.95
CA GLY A 102 -2.94 -7.98 0.51
C GLY A 102 -2.44 -9.41 0.73
N TYR A 103 -2.65 -9.97 1.92
CA TYR A 103 -2.27 -11.35 2.27
C TYR A 103 -2.86 -12.40 1.33
N VAL A 104 -4.10 -12.22 0.89
CA VAL A 104 -4.77 -13.22 0.05
C VAL A 104 -4.47 -13.05 -1.43
N PHE A 105 -4.41 -11.81 -1.92
CA PHE A 105 -4.35 -11.48 -3.35
C PHE A 105 -2.99 -10.95 -3.83
N GLY A 106 -2.05 -10.79 -2.91
CA GLY A 106 -0.69 -10.37 -3.18
C GLY A 106 -0.49 -8.85 -3.10
N PRO A 107 0.79 -8.41 -3.19
CA PRO A 107 1.20 -7.06 -2.83
C PRO A 107 0.60 -5.99 -3.75
N LEU A 108 0.45 -6.28 -5.05
CA LEU A 108 -0.08 -5.30 -6.00
C LEU A 108 -1.57 -5.02 -5.75
N ILE A 109 -2.40 -6.06 -5.58
CA ILE A 109 -3.83 -5.89 -5.30
C ILE A 109 -4.03 -5.23 -3.94
N GLY A 110 -3.26 -5.63 -2.92
CA GLY A 110 -3.27 -4.97 -1.61
C GLY A 110 -2.93 -3.49 -1.71
N CYS A 111 -1.88 -3.13 -2.45
CA CYS A 111 -1.45 -1.75 -2.64
C CYS A 111 -2.54 -0.90 -3.33
N MET A 112 -3.16 -1.43 -4.39
CA MET A 112 -4.24 -0.74 -5.10
C MET A 112 -5.44 -0.46 -4.20
N ILE A 113 -5.86 -1.48 -3.44
CA ILE A 113 -6.98 -1.34 -2.52
C ILE A 113 -6.64 -0.31 -1.44
N GLY A 114 -5.41 -0.35 -0.89
CA GLY A 114 -4.96 0.66 0.08
C GLY A 114 -5.05 2.10 -0.44
N ALA A 115 -4.56 2.33 -1.66
CA ALA A 115 -4.66 3.63 -2.32
C ALA A 115 -6.12 4.07 -2.56
N ASN A 116 -6.95 3.17 -3.08
CA ASN A 116 -8.36 3.46 -3.34
C ASN A 116 -9.14 3.73 -2.06
N VAL A 117 -8.85 3.02 -0.96
CA VAL A 117 -9.52 3.25 0.34
C VAL A 117 -9.25 4.67 0.85
N ALA A 118 -8.02 5.17 0.71
CA ALA A 118 -7.69 6.57 1.03
C ALA A 118 -8.53 7.55 0.21
N ILE A 119 -8.54 7.38 -1.11
CA ILE A 119 -9.25 8.29 -2.01
C ILE A 119 -10.76 8.23 -1.73
N ILE A 120 -11.36 7.04 -1.77
CA ILE A 120 -12.81 6.86 -1.67
C ILE A 120 -13.33 7.33 -0.31
N SER A 121 -12.67 6.95 0.80
CA SER A 121 -13.17 7.36 2.12
C SER A 121 -13.07 8.88 2.33
N ASN A 122 -12.04 9.52 1.78
CA ASN A 122 -11.87 10.97 1.87
C ASN A 122 -12.81 11.76 0.93
N LEU A 123 -13.48 11.13 -0.04
CA LEU A 123 -14.59 11.80 -0.75
C LEU A 123 -15.73 12.18 0.20
N ILE A 124 -15.90 11.40 1.28
CA ILE A 124 -16.93 11.62 2.30
C ILE A 124 -16.36 12.35 3.51
N LEU A 125 -15.17 11.98 3.97
CA LEU A 125 -14.55 12.54 5.17
C LEU A 125 -13.74 13.83 4.93
N GLY A 126 -13.64 14.28 3.68
CA GLY A 126 -12.85 15.43 3.26
C GLY A 126 -11.50 15.04 2.66
N GLN A 127 -11.14 15.70 1.56
CA GLN A 127 -9.86 15.54 0.87
C GLN A 127 -8.88 16.62 1.30
N GLY A 128 -7.59 16.27 1.32
CA GLY A 128 -6.52 17.24 1.47
C GLY A 128 -5.16 16.62 1.17
N ALA A 129 -4.10 17.38 1.36
CA ALA A 129 -2.75 16.92 1.06
C ALA A 129 -2.32 15.71 1.94
N TRP A 130 -2.95 15.49 3.10
CA TRP A 130 -2.77 14.28 3.90
C TRP A 130 -3.25 12.99 3.21
N THR A 131 -4.16 13.07 2.23
CA THR A 131 -4.66 11.90 1.48
C THR A 131 -3.49 11.15 0.82
N VAL A 132 -2.49 11.89 0.34
CA VAL A 132 -1.27 11.33 -0.25
C VAL A 132 -0.55 10.38 0.73
N TYR A 133 -0.41 10.82 1.98
CA TYR A 133 0.25 10.05 3.02
C TYR A 133 -0.57 8.83 3.43
N GLN A 134 -1.90 8.93 3.40
CA GLN A 134 -2.80 7.78 3.58
C GLN A 134 -2.68 6.78 2.43
N ILE A 135 -2.58 7.24 1.18
CA ILE A 135 -2.33 6.37 0.00
C ILE A 135 -1.03 5.59 0.19
N ILE A 136 0.05 6.27 0.60
CA ILE A 136 1.35 5.64 0.85
C ILE A 136 1.26 4.63 1.99
N ALA A 137 0.72 5.03 3.14
CA ALA A 137 0.66 4.19 4.34
C ALA A 137 -0.20 2.95 4.13
N TRP A 138 -1.41 3.11 3.58
CA TRP A 138 -2.29 1.99 3.30
C TRP A 138 -1.83 1.15 2.12
N GLY A 139 -1.25 1.77 1.08
CA GLY A 139 -0.59 1.05 0.00
C GLY A 139 0.51 0.13 0.53
N PHE A 140 1.38 0.66 1.39
CA PHE A 140 2.45 -0.08 2.06
C PHE A 140 1.92 -1.25 2.90
N ILE A 141 0.88 -1.03 3.71
CA ILE A 141 0.23 -2.10 4.49
C ILE A 141 -0.25 -3.23 3.57
N GLY A 142 -0.85 -2.89 2.42
CA GLY A 142 -1.28 -3.86 1.43
C GLY A 142 -0.12 -4.65 0.81
N VAL A 143 1.00 -3.97 0.53
CA VAL A 143 2.24 -4.62 0.06
C VAL A 143 2.77 -5.60 1.11
N VAL A 144 2.90 -5.16 2.37
CA VAL A 144 3.37 -6.00 3.47
C VAL A 144 2.48 -7.23 3.61
N GLY A 145 1.16 -7.05 3.60
CA GLY A 145 0.20 -8.17 3.60
C GLY A 145 0.54 -9.21 2.54
N GLY A 146 0.72 -8.77 1.29
CA GLY A 146 1.05 -9.67 0.19
C GLY A 146 2.40 -10.36 0.29
N LEU A 147 3.40 -9.72 0.88
CA LEU A 147 4.72 -10.32 1.10
C LEU A 147 4.72 -11.38 2.20
N LEU A 148 3.82 -11.27 3.19
CA LEU A 148 3.69 -12.25 4.27
C LEU A 148 3.22 -13.63 3.81
N ASN A 149 2.55 -13.73 2.65
CA ASN A 149 2.00 -14.98 2.14
C ASN A 149 2.75 -15.52 0.91
N ARG A 150 4.01 -15.92 1.10
CA ARG A 150 4.81 -16.55 0.02
C ARG A 150 4.20 -17.82 -0.57
N SER A 151 3.39 -18.57 0.20
CA SER A 151 2.83 -19.87 -0.23
C SER A 151 1.39 -19.77 -0.76
N GLN A 152 0.78 -18.57 -0.76
CA GLN A 152 -0.57 -18.22 -1.24
C GLN A 152 -1.77 -19.00 -0.66
N ASN A 153 -1.55 -20.12 0.04
CA ASN A 153 -2.58 -21.05 0.52
C ASN A 153 -2.44 -21.41 2.01
N LYS A 154 -1.55 -20.74 2.75
CA LYS A 154 -1.41 -20.99 4.19
C LYS A 154 -2.28 -20.00 4.96
N THR A 155 -2.93 -20.49 6.01
CA THR A 155 -3.57 -19.64 7.01
C THR A 155 -2.48 -19.19 7.98
N PRO A 156 -2.30 -17.88 8.23
CA PRO A 156 -1.24 -17.41 9.12
C PRO A 156 -1.60 -17.71 10.58
N ASN A 157 -0.60 -17.70 11.46
CA ASN A 157 -0.85 -17.72 12.90
C ASN A 157 -1.55 -16.41 13.31
N LYS A 158 -2.67 -16.52 14.04
CA LYS A 158 -3.49 -15.35 14.45
C LYS A 158 -2.69 -14.31 15.24
N TRP A 159 -1.80 -14.75 16.13
CA TRP A 159 -1.03 -13.87 16.99
C TRP A 159 0.03 -13.12 16.19
N VAL A 160 0.75 -13.85 15.34
CA VAL A 160 1.76 -13.25 14.45
C VAL A 160 1.12 -12.19 13.56
N LEU A 161 -0.01 -12.50 12.93
CA LEU A 161 -0.71 -11.55 12.08
C LEU A 161 -1.18 -10.32 12.86
N SER A 162 -1.70 -10.50 14.08
CA SER A 162 -2.18 -9.40 14.93
C SER A 162 -1.05 -8.50 15.41
N ILE A 163 0.11 -9.08 15.78
CA ILE A 163 1.31 -8.33 16.17
C ILE A 163 1.85 -7.54 14.98
N ILE A 164 1.86 -8.12 13.79
CA ILE A 164 2.24 -7.38 12.57
C ILE A 164 1.29 -6.21 12.34
N GLY A 165 -0.02 -6.42 12.48
CA GLY A 165 -0.99 -5.34 12.35
C GLY A 165 -0.84 -4.23 13.39
N PHE A 166 -0.46 -4.59 14.62
CA PHE A 166 -0.13 -3.62 15.68
C PHE A 166 1.05 -2.73 15.25
N VAL A 167 2.16 -3.34 14.81
CA VAL A 167 3.33 -2.62 14.33
C VAL A 167 3.01 -1.75 13.10
N LEU A 168 2.20 -2.28 12.17
CA LEU A 168 1.74 -1.51 11.00
C LEU A 168 0.81 -0.36 11.37
N GLY A 169 0.12 -0.44 12.52
CA GLY A 169 -0.63 0.69 13.07
C GLY A 169 0.28 1.87 13.43
N PHE A 170 1.40 1.60 14.11
CA PHE A 170 2.41 2.63 14.37
C PHE A 170 3.05 3.17 13.09
N ILE A 171 3.40 2.30 12.14
CA ILE A 171 3.97 2.75 10.86
C ILE A 171 3.00 3.68 10.12
N PHE A 172 1.70 3.38 10.14
CA PHE A 172 0.70 4.29 9.60
C PHE A 172 0.72 5.64 10.33
N GLY A 173 0.71 5.62 11.67
CA GLY A 173 0.79 6.79 12.52
C GLY A 173 1.99 7.67 12.18
N TRP A 174 3.18 7.10 12.15
CA TRP A 174 4.42 7.82 11.85
C TRP A 174 4.45 8.44 10.45
N ILE A 175 3.84 7.80 9.46
CA ILE A 175 3.69 8.40 8.12
C ILE A 175 2.75 9.62 8.17
N MET A 176 1.68 9.56 8.97
CA MET A 176 0.78 10.70 9.19
C MET A 176 1.42 11.81 10.05
N ASP A 177 2.29 11.44 10.98
CA ASP A 177 3.07 12.38 11.78
C ASP A 177 4.08 13.11 10.91
N LEU A 178 4.68 12.43 9.93
CA LEU A 178 5.58 13.08 8.98
C LEU A 178 4.85 14.17 8.17
N TRP A 179 3.62 13.90 7.74
CA TRP A 179 2.76 14.93 7.14
C TRP A 179 2.49 16.09 8.11
N THR A 180 2.08 15.78 9.33
CA THR A 180 1.72 16.77 10.35
C THR A 180 2.92 17.63 10.71
N TRP A 181 4.08 17.01 10.89
CA TRP A 181 5.34 17.67 11.17
C TRP A 181 5.71 18.65 10.06
N MET A 182 5.65 18.22 8.80
CA MET A 182 6.00 19.07 7.67
C MET A 182 5.10 20.29 7.48
N THR A 183 3.83 20.22 7.90
CA THR A 183 2.83 21.24 7.55
C THR A 183 2.32 22.05 8.71
N SER A 184 2.45 21.53 9.93
CA SER A 184 1.94 22.15 11.15
C SER A 184 3.05 22.60 12.09
N THR A 185 4.32 22.48 11.68
CA THR A 185 5.48 22.87 12.48
C THR A 185 6.24 24.03 11.82
N PRO A 186 6.44 25.16 12.51
CA PRO A 186 7.16 26.32 11.95
C PRO A 186 8.63 26.05 11.65
N SER A 187 9.29 25.18 12.43
CA SER A 187 10.70 24.83 12.29
C SER A 187 10.87 23.32 12.20
N LEU A 188 11.34 22.83 11.06
CA LEU A 188 11.63 21.40 10.87
C LEU A 188 12.98 21.06 11.51
N SER A 189 12.94 20.32 12.60
CA SER A 189 14.12 19.75 13.26
C SER A 189 13.76 18.37 13.79
N PHE A 190 14.77 17.55 14.07
CA PHE A 190 14.55 16.24 14.68
C PHE A 190 13.77 16.34 16.01
N ASN A 191 14.08 17.35 16.82
CA ASN A 191 13.38 17.60 18.09
C ASN A 191 11.90 17.93 17.87
N SER A 192 11.58 18.74 16.85
CA SER A 192 10.17 19.06 16.56
C SER A 192 9.41 17.87 15.98
N PHE A 193 10.07 16.97 15.26
CA PHE A 193 9.49 15.69 14.83
C PHE A 193 9.15 14.80 16.04
N LEU A 194 10.07 14.67 17.00
CA LEU A 194 9.81 13.92 18.23
C LEU A 194 8.64 14.50 19.04
N ILE A 195 8.50 15.83 19.10
CA ILE A 195 7.38 16.48 19.76
C ILE A 195 6.05 16.14 19.08
N VAL A 196 6.01 16.13 17.74
CA VAL A 196 4.82 15.72 16.98
C VAL A 196 4.48 14.26 17.29
N GLY A 197 5.46 13.35 17.23
CA GLY A 197 5.27 11.93 17.54
C GLY A 197 4.81 11.66 18.98
N LEU A 198 5.29 12.43 19.95
CA LEU A 198 4.82 12.32 21.34
C LEU A 198 3.38 12.78 21.51
N LYS A 199 2.96 13.81 20.76
CA LYS A 199 1.58 14.32 20.77
C LYS A 199 0.61 13.38 20.06
N SER A 200 1.05 12.72 18.99
CA SER A 200 0.24 11.76 18.22
C SER A 200 0.14 10.39 18.90
N LEU A 201 1.04 10.07 19.83
CA LEU A 201 1.14 8.76 20.47
C LEU A 201 -0.19 8.14 20.94
N PRO A 202 -1.14 8.88 21.56
CA PRO A 202 -2.44 8.31 21.92
C PRO A 202 -3.24 7.82 20.72
N PHE A 203 -3.20 8.55 19.60
CA PHE A 203 -3.90 8.20 18.36
C PHE A 203 -3.21 7.04 17.65
N ASP A 204 -1.87 7.03 17.62
CA ASP A 204 -1.08 5.95 17.04
C ASP A 204 -1.26 4.65 17.80
N LEU A 205 -1.26 4.72 19.14
CA LEU A 205 -1.52 3.58 20.00
C LEU A 205 -2.94 3.07 19.83
N ALA A 206 -3.94 3.97 19.75
CA ALA A 206 -5.32 3.58 19.48
C ALA A 206 -5.45 2.84 18.13
N HIS A 207 -4.74 3.29 17.10
CA HIS A 207 -4.72 2.64 15.79
C HIS A 207 -4.01 1.29 15.80
N ALA A 208 -2.86 1.20 16.48
CA ALA A 208 -2.13 -0.05 16.67
C ALA A 208 -2.97 -1.09 17.43
N ILE A 209 -3.59 -0.70 18.55
CA ILE A 209 -4.48 -1.57 19.33
C ILE A 209 -5.71 -1.96 18.51
N GLY A 210 -6.35 -1.00 17.82
CA GLY A 210 -7.49 -1.27 16.95
C GLY A 210 -7.16 -2.33 15.88
N ASN A 211 -6.04 -2.17 15.18
CA ASN A 211 -5.57 -3.15 14.20
C ASN A 211 -5.29 -4.52 14.81
N PHE A 212 -4.63 -4.55 15.97
CA PHE A 212 -4.40 -5.80 16.70
C PHE A 212 -5.73 -6.51 17.00
N LEU A 213 -6.71 -5.80 17.58
CA LEU A 213 -8.00 -6.37 17.95
C LEU A 213 -8.79 -6.84 16.73
N PHE A 214 -8.86 -6.03 15.65
CA PHE A 214 -9.55 -6.44 14.43
C PHE A 214 -8.93 -7.69 13.81
N LEU A 215 -7.60 -7.79 13.77
CA LEU A 215 -6.91 -8.98 13.24
C LEU A 215 -7.06 -10.19 14.17
N TYR A 216 -7.02 -9.96 15.48
CA TYR A 216 -7.13 -11.03 16.47
C TYR A 216 -8.50 -11.72 16.39
N PHE A 217 -9.57 -10.92 16.31
CA PHE A 217 -10.94 -11.44 16.29
C PHE A 217 -11.42 -11.82 14.89
N PHE A 218 -11.04 -11.07 13.85
CA PHE A 218 -11.61 -11.22 12.51
C PHE A 218 -10.60 -11.60 11.41
N GLY A 219 -9.30 -11.42 11.64
CA GLY A 219 -8.22 -11.65 10.67
C GLY A 219 -8.29 -12.99 9.95
N ILE A 220 -8.23 -14.08 10.71
CA ILE A 220 -8.23 -15.44 10.16
C ILE A 220 -9.54 -15.76 9.41
N LYS A 221 -10.68 -15.36 9.99
CA LYS A 221 -11.99 -15.57 9.37
C LYS A 221 -12.08 -14.88 8.02
N SER A 222 -11.63 -13.62 7.95
CA SER A 222 -11.65 -12.82 6.73
C SER A 222 -10.69 -13.36 5.68
N ILE A 223 -9.48 -13.79 6.06
CA ILE A 223 -8.55 -14.48 5.16
C ILE A 223 -9.20 -15.73 4.56
N ASN A 224 -9.82 -16.58 5.37
CA ASN A 224 -10.45 -17.81 4.90
C ASN A 224 -11.66 -17.53 3.97
N ILE A 225 -12.45 -16.49 4.25
CA ILE A 225 -13.53 -16.05 3.36
C ILE A 225 -12.95 -15.61 2.01
N LEU A 226 -11.95 -14.74 2.02
CA LEU A 226 -11.34 -14.21 0.80
C LEU A 226 -10.60 -15.29 0.00
N GLN A 227 -9.91 -16.24 0.65
CA GLN A 227 -9.26 -17.37 -0.01
C GLN A 227 -10.27 -18.24 -0.77
N ARG A 228 -11.44 -18.52 -0.18
CA ARG A 228 -12.52 -19.25 -0.86
C ARG A 228 -13.05 -18.52 -2.09
N HIS A 229 -13.14 -17.19 -2.03
CA HIS A 229 -13.55 -16.37 -3.18
C HIS A 229 -12.45 -16.33 -4.24
N ARG A 230 -11.18 -16.18 -3.84
CA ARG A 230 -10.04 -16.21 -4.75
C ARG A 230 -10.00 -17.48 -5.59
N GLN A 231 -10.23 -18.63 -4.97
CA GLN A 231 -10.26 -19.93 -5.66
C GLN A 231 -11.34 -20.01 -6.74
N ARG A 232 -12.49 -19.34 -6.54
CA ARG A 232 -13.62 -19.33 -7.48
C ARG A 232 -13.47 -18.32 -8.62
N PHE A 233 -12.80 -17.20 -8.38
CA PHE A 233 -12.80 -16.07 -9.31
C PHE A 233 -11.47 -15.82 -10.04
N MET A 234 -10.32 -16.23 -9.48
CA MET A 234 -8.98 -15.88 -10.01
C MET A 234 -8.14 -17.06 -10.51
N ILE A 235 -8.53 -18.32 -10.29
CA ILE A 235 -7.77 -19.51 -10.73
C ILE A 235 -7.89 -19.79 -12.25
N VAL A 236 -8.70 -19.03 -12.99
CA VAL A 236 -8.92 -19.28 -14.43
C VAL A 236 -7.66 -19.03 -15.28
N TYR A 237 -6.68 -18.25 -14.80
CA TYR A 237 -5.49 -17.91 -15.60
C TYR A 237 -4.47 -19.04 -15.79
N GLU A 238 -4.36 -19.99 -14.87
CA GLU A 238 -3.36 -21.06 -15.01
C GLU A 238 -3.83 -22.12 -16.02
N ASN A 239 -5.14 -22.36 -16.11
CA ASN A 239 -5.71 -23.27 -17.08
C ASN A 239 -5.77 -22.70 -18.51
N ASP A 240 -5.90 -21.38 -18.68
CA ASP A 240 -5.92 -20.76 -20.01
C ASP A 240 -4.53 -20.73 -20.68
N ILE A 241 -3.45 -20.64 -19.89
CA ILE A 241 -2.07 -20.70 -20.39
C ILE A 241 -1.68 -22.16 -20.71
N ILE A 242 -2.01 -23.11 -19.82
CA ILE A 242 -1.76 -24.54 -20.05
C ILE A 242 -2.65 -25.07 -21.19
N GLY A 243 -3.88 -24.58 -21.33
CA GLY A 243 -4.79 -24.88 -22.43
C GLY A 243 -4.25 -24.38 -23.77
N LYS A 244 -3.76 -23.12 -23.83
CA LYS A 244 -3.11 -22.58 -25.04
C LYS A 244 -1.82 -23.30 -25.39
N GLU A 245 -0.97 -23.69 -24.43
CA GLU A 245 0.24 -24.47 -24.71
C GLU A 245 -0.08 -25.88 -25.24
N LYS A 246 -1.14 -26.52 -24.71
CA LYS A 246 -1.61 -27.82 -25.20
C LYS A 246 -2.21 -27.72 -26.61
N ASP A 247 -3.01 -26.69 -26.89
CA ASP A 247 -3.59 -26.46 -28.23
C ASP A 247 -2.54 -26.08 -29.27
N ILE A 248 -1.50 -25.32 -28.89
CA ILE A 248 -0.37 -24.99 -29.77
C ILE A 248 0.47 -26.24 -30.06
N LYS A 249 0.68 -27.13 -29.08
CA LYS A 249 1.36 -28.41 -29.31
C LYS A 249 0.54 -29.35 -30.19
N ARG A 250 -0.78 -29.39 -30.03
CA ARG A 250 -1.68 -30.25 -30.81
C ARG A 250 -1.80 -29.83 -32.28
N LYS A 251 -1.86 -28.52 -32.55
CA LYS A 251 -1.83 -27.99 -33.94
C LYS A 251 -0.51 -28.21 -34.66
N LYS A 252 0.63 -28.33 -33.94
CA LYS A 252 1.93 -28.65 -34.55
C LYS A 252 2.09 -30.13 -34.92
N THR A 253 1.34 -31.03 -34.29
CA THR A 253 1.37 -32.47 -34.57
C THR A 253 0.39 -32.92 -35.66
N GLU A 254 -0.53 -32.04 -36.08
CA GLU A 254 -1.58 -32.33 -37.07
C GLU A 254 -1.31 -31.69 -38.45
N LEU A 255 -0.13 -31.11 -38.69
CA LEU A 255 0.26 -30.65 -40.02
C LEU A 255 0.72 -31.85 -40.87
N PRO A 256 0.01 -32.23 -41.94
CA PRO A 256 0.50 -33.22 -42.87
C PRO A 256 1.70 -32.65 -43.65
N TYR A 257 2.74 -33.47 -43.78
CA TYR A 257 3.83 -33.24 -44.73
C TYR A 257 3.32 -33.20 -46.18
#